data_AF-A0A918ZTM0-F1
#
_entry.id   AF-A0A918ZTM0-F1
#
_cell.length_a   1.000
_cell.length_b   1.000
_cell.length_c   1.000
_cell.angle_alpha   90.00
_cell.angle_beta   90.00
_cell.angle_gamma   90.00
#
_symmetry.space_group_name_H-M   'P 1'
#
loop_
_entity.id
_entity.type
_entity.pdbx_description
1 polymer ?
#
loop_
_entity_poly.entity_id
_entity_poly.type
_entity_poly.pdbx_seq_one_letter_code
_entity_poly.pdbx_strand_id
1 'polypeptide(L)'
;MRGVTDSMRPGERQEVVAGELGRYFREALPGDPGIDAVGCTGGTVVDQLRRCLERGDLTGRPHVRLRVIVPDFTQPLSGLCRRDGSGTEDAVNAVNAVDPEYPGNAGTPGAGNPGAPGAGNAGPFHGPGDDAELRRELWREVVGLAHDMAALDRRLHSGRRARLDVEFRVLHLTPVVTFCLIDRSQLFDEARDRGEGRAAPRPRPAAGRDAVLTRWHVDAGAAARERIRTRGLLFDALWSVARPLTRTG
;
A
#
# COMPACT_ATOMS: atom_id res chain seq x y z
N MET A 1 -31.96 -27.60 -10.52
CA MET A 1 -31.44 -26.61 -9.55
C MET A 1 -29.94 -26.82 -9.39
N ARG A 2 -29.09 -26.01 -10.05
CA ARG A 2 -27.63 -26.03 -9.84
C ARG A 2 -27.33 -25.35 -8.50
N GLY A 3 -26.52 -26.02 -7.68
CA GLY A 3 -26.31 -25.71 -6.27
C GLY A 3 -25.67 -24.34 -6.03
N VAL A 4 -26.28 -23.59 -5.10
CA VAL A 4 -25.83 -22.31 -4.55
C VAL A 4 -24.43 -22.40 -3.91
N THR A 5 -23.97 -23.62 -3.58
CA THR A 5 -22.73 -23.86 -2.86
C THR A 5 -21.45 -23.73 -3.69
N ASP A 6 -21.50 -23.88 -5.03
CA ASP A 6 -20.31 -23.63 -5.87
C ASP A 6 -20.03 -22.13 -6.06
N SER A 7 -20.97 -21.27 -5.65
CA SER A 7 -20.85 -19.81 -5.76
C SER A 7 -20.06 -19.16 -4.62
N MET A 8 -19.57 -19.94 -3.66
CA MET A 8 -18.83 -19.46 -2.48
C MET A 8 -17.39 -19.96 -2.40
N ARG A 9 -16.84 -20.60 -3.45
CA ARG A 9 -15.40 -20.85 -3.46
C ARG A 9 -14.68 -19.51 -3.40
N PRO A 10 -13.73 -19.31 -2.46
CA PRO A 10 -12.90 -18.13 -2.48
C PRO A 10 -12.26 -18.06 -3.86
N GLY A 11 -12.56 -16.99 -4.61
CA GLY A 11 -11.97 -16.78 -5.93
C GLY A 11 -10.47 -16.95 -5.83
N GLU A 12 -9.87 -17.62 -6.81
CA GLU A 12 -8.45 -17.98 -6.84
C GLU A 12 -7.61 -16.71 -6.58
N ARG A 13 -7.11 -16.60 -5.35
CA ARG A 13 -6.24 -15.49 -4.94
C ARG A 13 -4.85 -15.83 -5.44
N GLN A 14 -4.31 -14.98 -6.30
CA GLN A 14 -2.95 -15.13 -6.76
C GLN A 14 -2.06 -14.14 -6.01
N GLU A 15 -1.03 -14.64 -5.35
CA GLU A 15 0.05 -13.79 -4.83
C GLU A 15 0.99 -13.40 -5.96
N VAL A 16 1.34 -12.11 -6.00
CA VAL A 16 2.14 -11.50 -7.06
C VAL A 16 3.16 -10.59 -6.39
N VAL A 17 4.42 -10.69 -6.80
CA VAL A 17 5.44 -9.77 -6.30
C VAL A 17 5.29 -8.42 -7.02
N ALA A 18 5.43 -7.30 -6.32
CA ALA A 18 5.33 -5.95 -6.87
C ALA A 18 6.24 -5.73 -8.10
N GLY A 19 7.41 -6.38 -8.12
CA GLY A 19 8.32 -6.43 -9.26
C GLY A 19 7.70 -6.99 -10.56
N GLU A 20 6.65 -7.78 -10.47
CA GLU A 20 5.96 -8.45 -11.58
C GLU A 20 4.81 -7.63 -12.18
N LEU A 21 4.43 -6.49 -11.58
CA LEU A 21 3.36 -5.62 -12.11
C LEU A 21 3.58 -5.23 -13.58
N GLY A 22 4.83 -5.08 -14.01
CA GLY A 22 5.16 -4.77 -15.41
C GLY A 22 4.77 -5.87 -16.42
N ARG A 23 4.52 -7.11 -15.98
CA ARG A 23 3.88 -8.12 -16.84
C ARG A 23 2.45 -7.74 -17.16
N TYR A 24 1.66 -7.43 -16.14
CA TYR A 24 0.24 -7.11 -16.28
C TYR A 24 0.01 -5.80 -17.02
N PHE A 25 0.86 -4.79 -16.83
CA PHE A 25 0.81 -3.59 -17.66
C PHE A 25 1.03 -3.89 -19.14
N ARG A 26 2.05 -4.69 -19.49
CA ARG A 26 2.29 -5.08 -20.89
C ARG A 26 1.12 -5.82 -21.52
N GLU A 27 0.49 -6.72 -20.77
CA GLU A 27 -0.70 -7.45 -21.23
C GLU A 27 -1.88 -6.49 -21.49
N ALA A 28 -2.01 -5.41 -20.71
CA ALA A 28 -3.09 -4.43 -20.84
C ALA A 28 -2.81 -3.33 -21.88
N LEU A 29 -1.55 -3.00 -22.17
CA LEU A 29 -1.16 -1.90 -23.06
C LEU A 29 -1.88 -1.87 -24.41
N PRO A 30 -2.10 -2.99 -25.12
CA PRO A 30 -2.82 -2.97 -26.40
C PRO A 30 -4.28 -2.48 -26.32
N GLY A 31 -4.87 -2.45 -25.12
CA GLY A 31 -6.27 -2.05 -24.88
C GLY A 31 -6.46 -0.63 -24.38
N ASP A 32 -5.46 0.25 -24.50
CA ASP A 32 -5.49 1.63 -24.00
C ASP A 32 -5.84 1.75 -22.50
N PRO A 33 -5.01 1.18 -21.61
CA PRO A 33 -5.42 0.91 -20.25
C PRO A 33 -5.54 2.16 -19.37
N GLY A 34 -6.55 2.15 -18.50
CA GLY A 34 -6.68 3.02 -17.34
C GLY A 34 -6.09 2.38 -16.09
N ILE A 35 -5.15 3.07 -15.45
CA ILE A 35 -4.47 2.63 -14.23
C ILE A 35 -4.80 3.60 -13.10
N ASP A 36 -5.43 3.09 -12.06
CA ASP A 36 -5.80 3.84 -10.86
C ASP A 36 -5.03 3.28 -9.65
N ALA A 37 -4.19 4.09 -9.01
CA ALA A 37 -3.32 3.64 -7.93
C ALA A 37 -3.41 4.53 -6.69
N VAL A 38 -3.42 3.90 -5.52
CA VAL A 38 -3.18 4.54 -4.22
C VAL A 38 -1.91 3.91 -3.66
N GLY A 39 -0.97 4.71 -3.16
CA GLY A 39 0.21 4.18 -2.49
C GLY A 39 1.05 5.26 -1.83
N CYS A 40 2.05 4.84 -1.05
CA CYS A 40 2.92 5.76 -0.31
C CYS A 40 3.59 6.80 -1.23
N THR A 41 4.33 6.37 -2.25
CA THR A 41 4.91 7.29 -3.25
C THR A 41 4.37 7.05 -4.66
N GLY A 42 3.67 5.94 -4.88
CA GLY A 42 3.31 5.45 -6.21
C GLY A 42 4.49 4.89 -7.01
N GLY A 43 5.70 4.90 -6.45
CA GLY A 43 6.96 4.55 -7.13
C GLY A 43 6.90 3.18 -7.81
N THR A 44 6.38 2.16 -7.13
CA THR A 44 6.26 0.80 -7.69
C THR A 44 5.45 0.76 -8.99
N VAL A 45 4.28 1.42 -9.03
CA VAL A 45 3.43 1.47 -10.23
C VAL A 45 4.10 2.28 -11.33
N VAL A 46 4.65 3.45 -10.99
CA VAL A 46 5.31 4.36 -11.93
C VAL A 46 6.53 3.71 -12.58
N ASP A 47 7.42 3.11 -11.78
CA ASP A 47 8.64 2.44 -12.26
C ASP A 47 8.31 1.30 -13.23
N GLN A 48 7.32 0.47 -12.86
CA GLN A 48 6.92 -0.67 -13.67
C GLN A 48 6.28 -0.23 -14.98
N LEU A 49 5.41 0.79 -14.95
CA LEU A 49 4.81 1.33 -16.17
C LEU A 49 5.86 1.98 -17.07
N ARG A 50 6.76 2.82 -16.52
CA ARG A 50 7.86 3.44 -17.26
C ARG A 50 8.69 2.40 -18.00
N ARG A 51 9.11 1.33 -17.30
CA ARG A 51 9.86 0.23 -17.91
C ARG A 51 9.13 -0.44 -19.07
N CYS A 52 7.81 -0.58 -18.99
CA CYS A 52 7.02 -1.16 -20.08
C CYS A 52 7.00 -0.26 -21.31
N LEU A 53 6.80 1.05 -21.11
CA LEU A 53 6.72 2.02 -22.19
C LEU A 53 8.08 2.29 -22.86
N GLU A 54 9.18 2.22 -22.11
CA GLU A 54 10.51 2.51 -22.64
C GLU A 54 11.09 1.37 -23.50
N ARG A 55 10.80 0.10 -23.17
CA ARG A 55 11.42 -1.10 -23.75
C ARG A 55 11.27 -1.28 -25.26
N GLY A 56 10.40 -0.55 -25.95
CA GLY A 56 10.40 -0.47 -27.42
C GLY A 56 9.38 -1.36 -28.12
N ASP A 57 8.97 -2.46 -27.51
CA ASP A 57 8.07 -3.46 -28.13
C ASP A 57 6.59 -3.10 -28.03
N LEU A 58 6.26 -1.81 -28.15
CA LEU A 58 4.86 -1.38 -28.15
C LEU A 58 4.22 -1.72 -29.49
N THR A 59 3.19 -2.55 -29.48
CA THR A 59 2.34 -2.78 -30.65
C THR A 59 1.38 -1.61 -30.81
N GLY A 60 1.48 -0.89 -31.93
CA GLY A 60 0.61 0.27 -32.20
C GLY A 60 1.03 1.53 -31.45
N ARG A 61 0.04 2.33 -31.01
CA ARG A 61 0.21 3.61 -30.31
C ARG A 61 -0.72 3.65 -29.09
N PRO A 62 -0.43 2.88 -28.04
CA PRO A 62 -1.34 2.77 -26.92
C PRO A 62 -1.52 4.12 -26.22
N HIS A 63 -2.73 4.37 -25.74
CA HIS A 63 -3.08 5.48 -24.87
C HIS A 63 -3.24 4.98 -23.44
N VAL A 64 -2.30 5.33 -22.57
CA VAL A 64 -2.36 4.98 -21.15
C VAL A 64 -2.86 6.17 -20.33
N ARG A 65 -3.82 5.93 -19.44
CA ARG A 65 -4.23 6.91 -18.42
C ARG A 65 -3.76 6.45 -17.06
N LEU A 66 -2.95 7.23 -16.37
CA LEU A 66 -2.45 6.94 -15.03
C LEU A 66 -2.96 7.98 -14.03
N ARG A 67 -3.67 7.52 -13.00
CA ARG A 67 -4.15 8.33 -11.87
C ARG A 67 -3.54 7.80 -10.57
N VAL A 68 -2.79 8.64 -9.85
CA VAL A 68 -2.10 8.24 -8.62
C VAL A 68 -2.52 9.14 -7.46
N ILE A 69 -2.97 8.54 -6.36
CA ILE A 69 -3.20 9.22 -5.08
C ILE A 69 -2.06 8.86 -4.13
N VAL A 70 -1.44 9.88 -3.54
CA VAL A 70 -0.39 9.75 -2.52
C VAL A 70 -0.76 10.51 -1.24
N PRO A 71 -0.20 10.14 -0.08
CA PRO A 71 -0.28 10.94 1.13
C PRO A 71 0.23 12.37 0.92
N ASP A 72 -0.42 13.31 1.59
CA ASP A 72 0.07 14.68 1.69
C ASP A 72 1.23 14.77 2.70
N PHE A 73 2.45 14.55 2.22
CA PHE A 73 3.67 14.64 3.02
C PHE A 73 4.03 16.06 3.47
N THR A 74 3.27 17.09 3.06
CA THR A 74 3.44 18.45 3.60
C THR A 74 2.81 18.60 4.99
N GLN A 75 2.03 17.61 5.43
CA GLN A 75 1.34 17.60 6.71
C GLN A 75 1.85 16.48 7.63
N PRO A 76 1.66 16.57 8.95
CA PRO A 76 1.96 15.49 9.90
C PRO A 76 1.23 14.19 9.60
N LEU A 77 1.96 13.09 9.52
CA LEU A 77 1.42 11.76 9.28
C LEU A 77 1.72 10.85 10.47
N SER A 78 0.67 10.36 11.11
CA SER A 78 0.81 9.40 12.21
C SER A 78 1.36 8.06 11.69
N GLY A 79 2.36 7.53 12.40
CA GLY A 79 2.97 6.22 12.09
C GLY A 79 3.99 6.24 10.94
N LEU A 80 4.39 7.42 10.46
CA LEU A 80 5.51 7.55 9.53
C LEU A 80 6.82 7.74 10.31
N CYS A 81 7.52 6.64 10.56
CA CYS A 81 8.83 6.65 11.23
C CYS A 81 9.87 6.00 10.33
N ARG A 82 11.09 6.56 10.29
CA ARG A 82 12.23 5.92 9.63
C ARG A 82 12.50 4.58 10.32
N ARG A 83 12.81 3.55 9.53
CA ARG A 83 13.35 2.32 10.09
C ARG A 83 14.76 2.66 10.54
N ASP A 84 14.95 2.77 11.84
CA ASP A 84 16.30 2.77 12.39
C ASP A 84 16.92 1.42 12.01
N GLY A 85 17.93 1.45 11.13
CA GLY A 85 18.64 0.26 10.65
C GLY A 85 19.44 -0.46 11.75
N SER A 86 19.22 -0.13 13.03
CA SER A 86 19.93 -0.65 14.20
C SER A 86 19.25 -1.85 14.86
N GLY A 87 18.41 -2.59 14.13
CA GLY A 87 17.87 -3.85 14.62
C GLY A 87 18.86 -5.00 14.42
N THR A 88 19.79 -5.16 15.36
CA THR A 88 20.29 -6.48 15.75
C THR A 88 19.10 -7.38 16.11
N GLU A 89 19.22 -8.68 15.86
CA GLU A 89 18.19 -9.72 16.05
C GLU A 89 17.75 -9.96 17.51
N ASP A 90 18.05 -9.07 18.46
CA ASP A 90 17.72 -9.22 19.88
C ASP A 90 16.41 -8.52 20.28
N ALA A 91 15.31 -8.92 19.64
CA ALA A 91 13.97 -8.66 20.15
C ALA A 91 12.98 -9.75 19.70
N VAL A 92 13.40 -11.01 19.81
CA VAL A 92 12.51 -12.18 19.79
C VAL A 92 12.75 -12.96 21.08
N ASN A 93 12.56 -12.33 22.24
CA ASN A 93 12.30 -13.01 23.50
C ASN A 93 11.93 -12.00 24.59
N ALA A 94 10.69 -11.52 24.58
CA ALA A 94 10.07 -10.94 25.78
C ALA A 94 8.54 -10.80 25.64
N VAL A 95 7.82 -11.83 25.18
CA VAL A 95 6.42 -12.06 25.59
C VAL A 95 6.09 -13.55 25.37
N ASN A 96 6.47 -14.40 26.32
CA ASN A 96 5.87 -15.71 26.54
C ASN A 96 6.25 -16.15 27.96
N ALA A 97 5.52 -15.62 28.93
CA ALA A 97 5.47 -16.13 30.30
C ALA A 97 4.24 -15.55 31.01
N VAL A 98 3.04 -15.95 30.59
CA VAL A 98 1.90 -16.15 31.51
C VAL A 98 1.06 -17.28 30.93
N ASP A 99 1.22 -18.48 31.48
CA ASP A 99 0.32 -19.63 31.30
C ASP A 99 -1.11 -19.29 31.74
N PRO A 100 -2.15 -19.78 31.04
CA PRO A 100 -3.48 -19.85 31.59
C PRO A 100 -3.75 -21.28 32.10
N GLU A 101 -3.38 -21.57 33.34
CA GLU A 101 -3.95 -22.70 34.08
C GLU A 101 -4.68 -22.20 35.32
N TYR A 102 -6.01 -22.30 35.27
CA TYR A 102 -6.85 -22.48 36.44
C TYR A 102 -6.94 -24.00 36.67
N PRO A 103 -6.72 -24.51 37.90
CA PRO A 103 -7.87 -24.73 38.76
C PRO A 103 -7.63 -24.36 40.22
N GLY A 104 -8.74 -24.11 40.93
CA GLY A 104 -8.75 -23.47 42.24
C GLY A 104 -8.15 -24.26 43.40
N ASN A 105 -7.85 -23.53 44.48
CA ASN A 105 -8.14 -23.99 45.82
C ASN A 105 -8.31 -22.81 46.79
N ALA A 106 -9.21 -22.99 47.73
CA ALA A 106 -9.52 -22.05 48.80
C ALA A 106 -8.42 -22.01 49.87
N GLY A 107 -8.22 -20.86 50.51
CA GLY A 107 -7.77 -20.81 51.90
C GLY A 107 -6.70 -19.77 52.25
N THR A 108 -7.14 -18.85 53.13
CA THR A 108 -6.39 -18.17 54.20
C THR A 108 -5.88 -16.74 53.94
N PRO A 109 -6.27 -15.75 54.77
CA PRO A 109 -5.78 -14.37 54.71
C PRO A 109 -4.52 -14.20 55.58
N GLY A 110 -3.42 -13.75 54.96
CA GLY A 110 -2.17 -13.39 55.63
C GLY A 110 -1.86 -11.90 55.44
N ALA A 111 -1.57 -11.24 56.55
CA ALA A 111 -1.43 -9.81 56.71
C ALA A 111 -0.14 -9.21 56.12
N GLY A 112 -0.25 -7.95 55.68
CA GLY A 112 0.73 -6.88 55.91
C GLY A 112 1.98 -6.80 55.03
N ASN A 113 1.99 -5.84 54.11
CA ASN A 113 3.14 -4.93 53.97
C ASN A 113 2.78 -3.63 53.21
N PRO A 114 2.89 -2.44 53.84
CA PRO A 114 2.85 -1.15 53.16
C PRO A 114 4.27 -0.68 52.85
N GLY A 115 4.74 -0.93 51.63
CA GLY A 115 6.07 -0.53 51.16
C GLY A 115 5.99 0.36 49.91
N ALA A 116 6.13 1.67 50.14
CA ALA A 116 6.61 2.74 49.25
C ALA A 116 6.18 2.81 47.76
N PRO A 117 5.62 3.95 47.30
CA PRO A 117 5.48 4.23 45.88
C PRO A 117 6.86 4.57 45.27
N GLY A 118 7.45 3.60 44.59
CA GLY A 118 8.54 3.85 43.65
C GLY A 118 8.00 4.68 42.49
N ALA A 119 8.38 5.96 42.46
CA ALA A 119 8.16 6.86 41.33
C ALA A 119 8.89 6.31 40.10
N GLY A 120 8.21 5.45 39.35
CA GLY A 120 8.60 5.07 38.01
C GLY A 120 8.61 6.34 37.17
N ASN A 121 9.80 6.77 36.78
CA ASN A 121 10.05 7.90 35.90
C ASN A 121 9.45 7.56 34.53
N ALA A 122 8.16 7.81 34.37
CA ALA A 122 7.47 7.77 33.09
C ALA A 122 7.95 8.98 32.30
N GLY A 123 9.12 8.83 31.65
CA GLY A 123 9.54 9.74 30.61
C GLY A 123 8.39 9.90 29.60
N PRO A 124 8.19 11.09 29.03
CA PRO A 124 7.11 11.34 28.10
C PRO A 124 7.21 10.29 26.99
N PHE A 125 6.19 9.45 26.91
CA PHE A 125 6.05 8.47 25.85
C PHE A 125 5.90 9.28 24.57
N HIS A 126 7.01 9.55 23.88
CA HIS A 126 6.99 10.04 22.52
C HIS A 126 6.38 8.92 21.69
N GLY A 127 5.05 8.99 21.53
CA GLY A 127 4.35 8.17 20.56
C GLY A 127 5.07 8.27 19.21
N PRO A 128 5.06 7.21 18.39
CA PRO A 128 5.87 7.11 17.17
C PRO A 128 5.71 8.37 16.32
N GLY A 129 6.71 9.24 16.45
CA GLY A 129 6.63 10.63 16.04
C GLY A 129 6.67 10.73 14.54
N ASP A 130 5.89 11.66 14.00
CA ASP A 130 5.99 12.14 12.64
C ASP A 130 7.44 12.52 12.31
N ASP A 131 8.10 11.76 11.43
CA ASP A 131 9.46 12.07 10.98
C ASP A 131 9.41 13.12 9.85
N ALA A 132 9.66 14.38 10.21
CA ALA A 132 9.64 15.49 9.28
C ALA A 132 10.73 15.42 8.20
N GLU A 133 11.87 14.77 8.46
CA GLU A 133 12.91 14.59 7.45
C GLU A 133 12.48 13.55 6.42
N LEU A 134 11.99 12.40 6.90
CA LEU A 134 11.46 11.33 6.04
C LEU A 134 10.29 11.83 5.18
N ARG A 135 9.37 12.62 5.72
CA ARG A 135 8.32 13.25 4.89
C ARG A 135 8.88 14.12 3.77
N ARG A 136 9.88 14.95 4.05
CA ARG A 136 10.51 15.80 3.02
C ARG A 136 11.24 14.96 1.98
N GLU A 137 11.81 13.83 2.36
CA GLU A 137 12.39 12.85 1.45
C GLU A 137 11.31 12.22 0.54
N LEU A 138 10.24 11.68 1.12
CA LEU A 138 9.13 11.07 0.37
C LEU A 138 8.41 12.09 -0.53
N TRP A 139 8.25 13.34 -0.07
CA TRP A 139 7.71 14.41 -0.89
C TRP A 139 8.57 14.69 -2.12
N ARG A 140 9.91 14.77 -1.94
CA ARG A 140 10.85 14.93 -3.07
C ARG A 140 10.78 13.75 -4.02
N GLU A 141 10.63 12.52 -3.52
CA GLU A 141 10.45 11.33 -4.34
C GLU A 141 9.18 11.42 -5.20
N VAL A 142 8.02 11.74 -4.60
CA VAL A 142 6.74 11.90 -5.31
C VAL A 142 6.85 12.97 -6.41
N VAL A 143 7.42 14.13 -6.08
CA VAL A 143 7.61 15.22 -7.05
C VAL A 143 8.53 14.77 -8.18
N GLY A 144 9.63 14.06 -7.87
CA GLY A 144 10.53 13.47 -8.85
C GLY A 144 9.82 12.49 -9.80
N LEU A 145 9.00 11.57 -9.26
CA LEU A 145 8.21 10.62 -10.05
C LEU A 145 7.24 11.34 -11.00
N ALA A 146 6.57 12.40 -10.54
CA ALA A 146 5.67 13.19 -11.37
C ALA A 146 6.42 13.91 -12.52
N HIS A 147 7.61 14.45 -12.25
CA HIS A 147 8.47 15.05 -13.28
C HIS A 147 8.96 14.02 -14.30
N ASP A 148 9.41 12.85 -13.84
CA ASP A 148 9.87 11.75 -14.69
C ASP A 148 8.76 11.30 -15.65
N MET A 149 7.53 11.16 -15.15
CA MET A 149 6.40 10.75 -15.98
C MET A 149 5.99 11.82 -16.99
N ALA A 150 6.05 13.09 -16.63
CA ALA A 150 5.84 14.18 -17.59
C ALA A 150 6.93 14.23 -18.66
N ALA A 151 8.19 13.91 -18.31
CA ALA A 151 9.27 13.80 -19.28
C ALA A 151 9.12 12.59 -20.21
N LEU A 152 8.66 11.46 -19.66
CA LEU A 152 8.34 10.26 -20.43
C LEU A 152 7.21 10.52 -21.43
N ASP A 153 6.12 11.16 -21.02
CA ASP A 153 5.01 11.52 -21.92
C ASP A 153 5.50 12.36 -23.11
N ARG A 154 6.28 13.42 -22.85
CA ARG A 154 6.88 14.25 -23.92
C ARG A 154 7.72 13.43 -24.90
N ARG A 155 8.53 12.49 -24.41
CA ARG A 155 9.37 11.60 -25.23
C ARG A 155 8.54 10.61 -26.06
N LEU A 156 7.50 10.02 -25.47
CA LEU A 156 6.62 9.08 -26.17
C LEU A 156 5.80 9.80 -27.26
N HIS A 157 5.33 11.00 -26.94
CA HIS A 157 4.58 11.84 -27.87
C HIS A 157 5.44 12.29 -29.06
N SER A 158 6.65 12.81 -28.82
CA SER A 158 7.56 13.24 -29.90
C SER A 158 7.98 12.08 -30.81
N GLY A 159 8.20 10.89 -30.23
CA GLY A 159 8.48 9.67 -30.97
C GLY A 159 7.26 9.01 -31.63
N ARG A 160 6.05 9.55 -31.43
CA ARG A 160 4.78 8.93 -31.86
C ARG A 160 4.65 7.45 -31.45
N ARG A 161 5.18 7.10 -30.28
CA ARG A 161 5.24 5.72 -29.77
C ARG A 161 4.02 5.36 -28.92
N ALA A 162 3.53 6.30 -28.12
CA ALA A 162 2.38 6.13 -27.24
C ALA A 162 1.86 7.50 -26.80
N ARG A 163 0.67 7.52 -26.18
CA ARG A 163 0.13 8.67 -25.46
C ARG A 163 0.02 8.32 -23.98
N LEU A 164 0.40 9.25 -23.10
CA LEU A 164 0.43 9.00 -21.66
C LEU A 164 -0.19 10.19 -20.91
N ASP A 165 -1.43 10.02 -20.43
CA ASP A 165 -2.09 11.02 -19.59
C ASP A 165 -1.84 10.68 -18.11
N VAL A 166 -1.10 11.52 -17.38
CA VAL A 166 -0.73 11.26 -15.97
C VAL A 166 -1.21 12.36 -15.05
N GLU A 167 -1.88 11.96 -13.97
CA GLU A 167 -2.30 12.87 -12.91
C GLU A 167 -1.93 12.31 -11.54
N PHE A 168 -1.21 13.11 -10.75
CA PHE A 168 -0.95 12.85 -9.34
C PHE A 168 -1.85 13.75 -8.50
N ARG A 169 -2.46 13.17 -7.47
CA ARG A 169 -3.21 13.90 -6.44
C ARG A 169 -2.71 13.55 -5.05
N VAL A 170 -2.82 14.52 -4.17
CA VAL A 170 -2.44 14.41 -2.76
C VAL A 170 -3.68 14.42 -1.90
N LEU A 171 -3.67 13.59 -0.87
CA LEU A 171 -4.73 13.52 0.12
C LEU A 171 -4.13 13.24 1.49
N HIS A 172 -4.66 13.88 2.53
CA HIS A 172 -4.26 13.60 3.90
C HIS A 172 -4.79 12.22 4.32
N LEU A 173 -3.99 11.18 4.07
CA LEU A 173 -4.33 9.79 4.37
C LEU A 173 -3.16 9.09 5.05
N THR A 174 -3.48 8.13 5.91
CA THR A 174 -2.47 7.26 6.51
C THR A 174 -1.88 6.36 5.41
N PRO A 175 -0.54 6.21 5.29
CA PRO A 175 0.14 5.50 4.19
C PRO A 175 -0.06 3.98 4.18
N VAL A 176 -1.12 3.48 4.81
CA VAL A 176 -1.42 2.06 4.99
C VAL A 176 -2.35 1.48 3.91
N VAL A 177 -2.86 2.33 3.02
CA VAL A 177 -3.71 1.90 1.92
C VAL A 177 -2.88 1.94 0.65
N THR A 178 -2.52 0.76 0.13
CA THR A 178 -1.88 0.65 -1.18
C THR A 178 -2.62 -0.37 -2.03
N PHE A 179 -3.09 0.08 -3.19
CA PHE A 179 -3.63 -0.81 -4.21
C PHE A 179 -3.51 -0.19 -5.60
N CYS A 180 -3.57 -1.03 -6.63
CA CYS A 180 -3.55 -0.65 -8.03
C CYS A 180 -4.69 -1.36 -8.77
N LEU A 181 -5.43 -0.63 -9.61
CA LEU A 181 -6.45 -1.14 -10.51
C LEU A 181 -5.97 -0.98 -11.95
N ILE A 182 -6.19 -2.00 -12.78
CA ILE A 182 -6.01 -1.93 -14.23
C ILE A 182 -7.39 -2.16 -14.86
N ASP A 183 -7.89 -1.17 -15.62
CA ASP A 183 -9.17 -1.16 -16.33
C ASP A 183 -10.39 -1.53 -15.49
N ARG A 184 -10.27 -1.46 -14.16
CA ARG A 184 -11.26 -2.01 -13.22
C ARG A 184 -11.64 -3.46 -13.52
N SER A 185 -10.76 -4.21 -14.17
CA SER A 185 -10.85 -5.64 -14.42
C SER A 185 -9.86 -6.43 -13.57
N GLN A 186 -8.77 -5.78 -13.15
CA GLN A 186 -7.75 -6.33 -12.27
C GLN A 186 -7.51 -5.41 -11.07
N LEU A 187 -7.29 -6.01 -9.90
CA LEU A 187 -6.91 -5.32 -8.66
C LEU A 187 -5.67 -6.00 -8.08
N PHE A 188 -4.70 -5.20 -7.68
CA PHE A 188 -3.53 -5.60 -6.89
C PHE A 188 -3.63 -4.88 -5.56
N ASP A 189 -3.93 -5.62 -4.49
CA ASP A 189 -4.10 -5.09 -3.13
C ASP A 189 -2.89 -5.56 -2.31
N GLU A 190 -2.23 -4.68 -1.57
CA GLU A 190 -1.23 -5.16 -0.60
C GLU A 190 -1.94 -6.10 0.37
N ALA A 191 -1.47 -7.36 0.43
CA ALA A 191 -2.04 -8.36 1.30
C ALA A 191 -1.82 -7.94 2.74
N ARG A 192 -2.78 -7.23 3.33
CA ARG A 192 -2.93 -7.23 4.77
C ARG A 192 -3.42 -8.61 5.13
N ASP A 193 -2.46 -9.47 5.43
CA ASP A 193 -2.72 -10.75 6.07
C ASP A 193 -3.50 -10.43 7.35
N ARG A 194 -4.84 -10.50 7.26
CA ARG A 194 -5.73 -10.53 8.42
C ARG A 194 -5.68 -11.96 8.95
N GLY A 195 -4.48 -12.42 9.27
CA GLY A 195 -4.32 -13.59 10.13
C GLY A 195 -4.86 -13.20 11.49
N GLU A 196 -6.04 -13.72 11.81
CA GLU A 196 -6.59 -13.69 13.16
C GLU A 196 -5.50 -14.20 14.13
N GLY A 197 -4.97 -13.32 14.99
CA GLY A 197 -4.13 -13.71 16.11
C GLY A 197 -2.63 -13.36 16.07
N ARG A 198 -2.08 -12.81 14.97
CA ARG A 198 -0.68 -12.33 14.98
C ARG A 198 -0.63 -10.81 15.07
N ALA A 199 0.13 -10.29 16.05
CA ALA A 199 0.28 -8.86 16.30
C ALA A 199 0.51 -8.09 14.98
N ALA A 200 -0.30 -7.05 14.76
CA ALA A 200 -0.32 -6.30 13.51
C ALA A 200 1.11 -5.89 13.10
N PRO A 201 1.57 -6.26 11.89
CA PRO A 201 2.86 -5.81 11.41
C PRO A 201 2.92 -4.28 11.46
N ARG A 202 3.99 -3.73 12.06
CA ARG A 202 4.24 -2.28 12.03
C ARG A 202 4.16 -1.79 10.57
N PRO A 203 3.59 -0.60 10.32
CA PRO A 203 3.56 -0.01 8.98
C PRO A 203 4.96 -0.05 8.38
N ARG A 204 5.15 -0.83 7.29
CA ARG A 204 6.42 -0.84 6.57
C ARG A 204 6.42 0.37 5.65
N PRO A 205 7.41 1.27 5.74
CA PRO A 205 7.50 2.38 4.80
C PRO A 205 7.73 1.80 3.40
N ALA A 206 6.77 2.06 2.50
CA ALA A 206 6.69 1.68 1.09
C ALA A 206 6.89 0.17 0.81
N ALA A 207 5.89 -0.44 0.16
CA ALA A 207 6.09 -1.68 -0.56
C ALA A 207 7.23 -1.51 -1.59
N GLY A 208 8.43 -1.92 -1.19
CA GLY A 208 9.55 -2.06 -2.11
C GLY A 208 9.23 -3.07 -3.22
N ARG A 209 10.16 -3.24 -4.15
CA ARG A 209 9.99 -4.17 -5.29
C ARG A 209 9.64 -5.60 -4.88
N ASP A 210 9.93 -5.99 -3.65
CA ASP A 210 9.71 -7.33 -3.11
C ASP A 210 8.38 -7.46 -2.32
N ALA A 211 7.53 -6.43 -2.32
CA ALA A 211 6.24 -6.51 -1.66
C ALA A 211 5.32 -7.55 -2.34
N VAL A 212 4.62 -8.34 -1.53
CA VAL A 212 3.65 -9.32 -2.01
C VAL A 212 2.26 -8.67 -2.08
N LEU A 213 1.65 -8.76 -3.25
CA LEU A 213 0.33 -8.24 -3.57
C LEU A 213 -0.63 -9.40 -3.80
N THR A 214 -1.87 -9.27 -3.36
CA THR A 214 -2.95 -10.16 -3.79
C THR A 214 -3.56 -9.62 -5.07
N ARG A 215 -3.49 -10.39 -6.14
CA ARG A 215 -4.16 -10.12 -7.41
C ARG A 215 -5.58 -10.68 -7.39
N TRP A 216 -6.51 -9.89 -7.91
CA TRP A 216 -7.89 -10.25 -8.18
C TRP A 216 -8.21 -9.94 -9.64
N HIS A 217 -8.89 -10.88 -10.31
CA HIS A 217 -9.37 -10.72 -11.68
C HIS A 217 -10.91 -10.80 -11.71
N VAL A 218 -11.56 -10.02 -12.58
CA VAL A 218 -13.03 -10.01 -12.73
C VAL A 218 -13.62 -11.41 -13.03
N ASP A 219 -12.84 -12.26 -13.69
CA ASP A 219 -13.22 -13.63 -14.05
C ASP A 219 -13.02 -14.65 -12.92
N ALA A 220 -12.34 -14.28 -11.82
CA ALA A 220 -12.11 -15.17 -10.68
C ALA A 220 -13.36 -15.36 -9.79
N GLY A 221 -14.53 -14.90 -10.24
CA GLY A 221 -15.82 -15.11 -9.58
C GLY A 221 -16.40 -13.87 -8.90
N ALA A 222 -17.58 -14.05 -8.28
CA ALA A 222 -18.37 -12.95 -7.72
C ALA A 222 -17.62 -12.16 -6.63
N ALA A 223 -16.87 -12.85 -5.76
CA ALA A 223 -16.08 -12.21 -4.71
C ALA A 223 -14.99 -11.28 -5.27
N ALA A 224 -14.32 -11.69 -6.36
CA ALA A 224 -13.29 -10.87 -7.00
C ALA A 224 -13.90 -9.62 -7.65
N ARG A 225 -15.03 -9.78 -8.36
CA ARG A 225 -15.77 -8.64 -8.92
C ARG A 225 -16.21 -7.65 -7.86
N GLU A 226 -16.72 -8.13 -6.74
CA GLU A 226 -17.16 -7.28 -5.64
C GLU A 226 -15.99 -6.54 -4.99
N ARG A 227 -14.84 -7.20 -4.84
CA ARG A 227 -13.62 -6.59 -4.31
C ARG A 227 -13.12 -5.48 -5.24
N ILE A 228 -13.04 -5.75 -6.53
CA ILE A 228 -12.64 -4.78 -7.56
C ILE A 228 -13.61 -3.59 -7.58
N ARG A 229 -14.92 -3.84 -7.59
CA ARG A 229 -15.96 -2.81 -7.55
C ARG A 229 -15.81 -1.92 -6.32
N THR A 230 -15.66 -2.51 -5.14
CA THR A 230 -15.49 -1.78 -3.88
C THR A 230 -14.23 -0.91 -3.89
N ARG A 231 -13.09 -1.44 -4.37
CA ARG A 231 -11.85 -0.67 -4.49
C ARG A 231 -11.95 0.44 -5.53
N GLY A 232 -12.66 0.21 -6.63
CA GLY A 232 -12.96 1.24 -7.63
C GLY A 232 -13.80 2.40 -7.06
N LEU A 233 -14.87 2.08 -6.32
CA LEU A 233 -15.68 3.08 -5.63
C LEU A 233 -14.88 3.86 -4.59
N LEU A 234 -14.06 3.17 -3.79
CA LEU A 234 -13.15 3.82 -2.84
C LEU A 234 -12.18 4.76 -3.57
N PHE A 235 -11.56 4.31 -4.67
CA PHE A 235 -10.66 5.15 -5.46
C PHE A 235 -11.37 6.41 -5.96
N ASP A 236 -12.55 6.29 -6.56
CA ASP A 236 -13.29 7.44 -7.07
C ASP A 236 -13.67 8.42 -5.96
N ALA A 237 -14.08 7.92 -4.79
CA ALA A 237 -14.35 8.74 -3.62
C ALA A 237 -13.09 9.52 -3.18
N LEU A 238 -11.96 8.82 -3.00
CA LEU A 238 -10.68 9.44 -2.63
C LEU A 238 -10.22 10.45 -3.69
N TRP A 239 -10.35 10.10 -4.97
CA TRP A 239 -9.95 10.94 -6.09
C TRP A 239 -10.71 12.27 -6.14
N SER A 240 -12.02 12.23 -5.83
CA SER A 240 -12.88 13.41 -5.85
C SER A 240 -12.52 14.44 -4.77
N VAL A 241 -12.00 13.98 -3.63
CA VAL A 241 -11.57 14.86 -2.51
C VAL A 241 -10.07 15.16 -2.52
N ALA A 242 -9.27 14.38 -3.27
CA ALA A 242 -7.85 14.60 -3.39
C ALA A 242 -7.54 15.86 -4.22
N ARG A 243 -6.50 16.59 -3.82
CA ARG A 243 -6.07 17.82 -4.47
C ARG A 243 -5.03 17.50 -5.55
N PRO A 244 -5.00 18.18 -6.71
CA PRO A 244 -3.89 18.04 -7.65
C PRO A 244 -2.55 18.26 -6.96
N LEU A 245 -1.55 17.44 -7.31
CA LEU A 245 -0.17 17.70 -6.93
C LEU A 245 0.25 19.00 -7.63
N THR A 246 0.16 20.12 -6.91
CA THR A 246 0.58 21.42 -7.44
C THR A 246 2.05 21.31 -7.81
N ARG A 247 2.37 21.60 -9.08
CA ARG A 247 3.75 21.84 -9.50
C ARG A 247 4.21 23.09 -8.78
N THR A 248 4.76 22.93 -7.58
CA THR A 248 5.56 23.98 -6.98
C THR A 248 6.78 24.09 -7.87
N GLY A 249 6.77 25.11 -8.74
CA GLY A 249 7.78 25.37 -9.76
C GLY A 249 9.12 25.78 -9.20
#